data_AF-A0A5R8LEI2-F1
#
_entry.id   AF-A0A5R8LEI2-F1
#
_cell.length_a   1.000
_cell.length_b   1.000
_cell.length_c   1.000
_cell.angle_alpha   90.00
_cell.angle_beta   90.00
_cell.angle_gamma   90.00
#
_symmetry.space_group_name_H-M   'P 1'
#
loop_
_entity.id
_entity.type
_entity.pdbx_description
1 polymer ?
#
loop_
_entity_poly.entity_id
_entity_poly.type
_entity_poly.pdbx_seq_one_letter_code
_entity_poly.pdbx_strand_id
1 'polypeptide(L)'
;MSEITPDLVRHLGVLARIQLSDDEVQRLTGQLDAIVDNIAKVSEVATPDVVATSHPIPLNNVFRPDVVGVTLTRDEVLQNAPDQADGRFRVTAILGEER
;
A
#
# COMPACT_ATOMS: atom_id res chain seq x y z
N MET A 1 -8.17 -22.36 -14.69
CA MET A 1 -6.79 -21.85 -14.86
C MET A 1 -6.57 -20.91 -13.71
N SER A 2 -5.48 -21.05 -12.96
CA SER A 2 -5.16 -20.08 -11.90
C SER A 2 -5.10 -18.69 -12.55
N GLU A 3 -5.88 -17.74 -12.02
CA GLU A 3 -5.86 -16.34 -12.47
C GLU A 3 -4.56 -15.64 -12.07
N ILE A 4 -3.80 -16.23 -11.15
CA ILE A 4 -2.55 -15.69 -10.63
C ILE A 4 -1.39 -16.22 -11.47
N THR A 5 -0.87 -15.35 -12.33
CA THR A 5 0.30 -15.64 -13.17
C THR A 5 1.57 -14.97 -12.62
N PRO A 6 2.77 -15.48 -12.96
CA PRO A 6 4.03 -14.84 -12.59
C PRO A 6 4.11 -13.36 -13.02
N ASP A 7 3.58 -13.03 -14.18
CA ASP A 7 3.58 -11.65 -14.70
C ASP A 7 2.65 -10.74 -13.88
N LEU A 8 1.49 -11.26 -13.44
CA LEU A 8 0.62 -10.55 -12.52
C LEU A 8 1.32 -10.29 -11.18
N VAL A 9 2.04 -11.28 -10.63
CA VAL A 9 2.81 -11.13 -9.38
C VAL A 9 3.90 -10.07 -9.54
N ARG A 10 4.62 -10.05 -10.67
CA ARG A 10 5.60 -9.00 -10.98
C ARG A 10 4.95 -7.62 -11.05
N HIS A 11 3.80 -7.53 -11.71
CA HIS A 11 3.05 -6.27 -11.81
C HIS A 11 2.59 -5.76 -10.44
N LEU A 12 2.09 -6.65 -9.58
CA LEU A 12 1.74 -6.32 -8.20
C LEU A 12 2.94 -5.83 -7.39
N GLY A 13 4.12 -6.45 -7.57
CA GLY A 13 5.37 -5.97 -6.97
C GLY A 13 5.68 -4.52 -7.33
N VAL A 14 5.55 -4.15 -8.62
CA VAL A 14 5.75 -2.77 -9.07
C VAL A 14 4.76 -1.80 -8.41
N LEU A 15 3.48 -2.15 -8.37
CA LEU A 15 2.44 -1.33 -7.73
C LEU A 15 2.71 -1.14 -6.23
N ALA A 16 3.17 -2.18 -5.55
CA ALA A 16 3.51 -2.17 -4.13
C ALA A 16 4.91 -1.59 -3.83
N ARG A 17 5.68 -1.20 -4.85
CA ARG A 17 7.09 -0.77 -4.73
C ARG A 17 8.00 -1.83 -4.09
N ILE A 18 7.72 -3.11 -4.36
CA ILE A 18 8.51 -4.26 -3.89
C ILE A 18 9.24 -4.85 -5.09
N GLN A 19 10.57 -4.85 -5.04
CA GLN A 19 11.39 -5.56 -6.02
C GLN A 19 11.41 -7.04 -5.66
N LEU A 20 10.82 -7.88 -6.51
CA LEU A 20 10.78 -9.33 -6.34
C LEU A 20 11.82 -10.00 -7.22
N SER A 21 12.54 -10.97 -6.65
CA SER A 21 13.36 -11.91 -7.43
C SER A 21 12.50 -12.95 -8.16
N ASP A 22 13.05 -13.63 -9.17
CA ASP A 22 12.31 -14.64 -9.92
C ASP A 22 11.88 -15.83 -9.05
N ASP A 23 12.72 -16.24 -8.10
CA ASP A 23 12.40 -17.29 -7.12
C ASP A 23 11.21 -16.89 -6.23
N GLU A 24 11.18 -15.63 -5.81
CA GLU A 24 10.06 -15.08 -5.03
C GLU A 24 8.80 -14.99 -5.88
N VAL A 25 8.88 -14.59 -7.15
CA VAL A 25 7.74 -14.57 -8.07
C VAL A 25 7.16 -15.97 -8.20
N GLN A 26 7.98 -16.99 -8.44
CA GLN A 26 7.50 -18.37 -8.59
C GLN A 26 6.82 -18.87 -7.32
N ARG A 27 7.44 -18.63 -6.15
CA ARG A 27 6.87 -19.02 -4.86
C ARG A 27 5.57 -18.28 -4.55
N LEU A 28 5.54 -16.96 -4.75
CA LEU A 28 4.39 -16.11 -4.44
C LEU A 28 3.22 -16.39 -5.38
N THR A 29 3.47 -16.79 -6.63
CA THR A 29 2.41 -17.18 -7.57
C THR A 29 1.53 -18.27 -6.97
N GLY A 30 2.13 -19.37 -6.48
CA GLY A 30 1.37 -20.45 -5.86
C GLY A 30 0.75 -20.08 -4.50
N GLN A 31 1.45 -19.26 -3.71
CA GLN A 31 0.93 -18.81 -2.41
C GLN A 31 -0.28 -17.88 -2.55
N LEU A 32 -0.23 -16.94 -3.50
CA LEU A 32 -1.33 -16.01 -3.76
C LEU A 32 -2.53 -16.72 -4.37
N ASP A 33 -2.33 -17.71 -5.23
CA ASP A 33 -3.41 -18.56 -5.75
C ASP A 33 -4.19 -19.22 -4.60
N ALA A 34 -3.49 -19.88 -3.68
CA ALA A 34 -4.11 -20.51 -2.51
C ALA A 34 -4.83 -19.51 -1.58
N ILE A 35 -4.32 -18.28 -1.47
CA ILE A 35 -4.97 -17.21 -0.68
C ILE A 35 -6.26 -16.76 -1.35
N VAL A 36 -6.24 -16.52 -2.67
CA VAL A 36 -7.43 -16.11 -3.44
C VAL A 36 -8.51 -17.19 -3.40
N ASP A 37 -8.13 -18.45 -3.56
CA ASP A 37 -9.05 -19.60 -3.42
C ASP A 37 -9.70 -19.64 -2.04
N ASN A 38 -8.97 -19.31 -0.99
CA ASN A 38 -9.53 -19.27 0.36
C ASN A 38 -10.48 -18.08 0.56
N ILE A 39 -10.15 -16.92 -0.01
CA ILE A 39 -11.00 -15.71 0.04
C ILE A 39 -12.30 -15.92 -0.76
N ALA A 40 -12.28 -16.72 -1.83
CA ALA A 40 -13.47 -17.01 -2.63
C ALA A 40 -14.66 -17.58 -1.80
N LYS A 41 -14.37 -18.25 -0.68
CA LYS A 41 -15.39 -18.74 0.27
C LYS A 41 -16.22 -17.61 0.90
N VAL A 42 -15.66 -16.41 1.02
CA VAL A 42 -16.39 -15.24 1.55
C VAL A 42 -17.54 -14.86 0.61
N SER A 43 -17.36 -15.04 -0.70
CA SER A 43 -18.39 -14.79 -1.71
C SER A 43 -19.59 -15.75 -1.62
N GLU A 44 -19.47 -16.88 -0.90
CA GLU A 44 -20.59 -17.78 -0.64
C GLU A 44 -21.61 -17.17 0.35
N VAL A 45 -21.18 -16.18 1.14
CA VAL A 45 -21.99 -15.56 2.21
C VAL A 45 -22.29 -14.09 1.92
N ALA A 46 -21.34 -13.37 1.30
CA ALA A 46 -21.51 -11.96 0.97
C ALA A 46 -22.33 -11.78 -0.32
N THR A 47 -23.64 -11.53 -0.19
CA THR A 47 -24.53 -11.25 -1.33
C THR A 47 -24.56 -9.75 -1.69
N PRO A 48 -25.04 -9.38 -2.90
CA PRO A 48 -25.21 -7.96 -3.28
C PRO A 48 -26.12 -7.15 -2.34
N ASP A 49 -26.93 -7.83 -1.54
CA ASP A 49 -27.88 -7.22 -0.60
C ASP A 49 -27.19 -6.81 0.72
N VAL A 50 -25.99 -7.33 0.97
CA VAL A 50 -25.17 -6.97 2.14
C VAL A 50 -24.45 -5.66 1.86
N VAL A 51 -24.88 -4.60 2.54
CA VAL A 51 -24.24 -3.29 2.44
C VAL A 51 -22.79 -3.37 2.93
N ALA A 52 -21.86 -2.88 2.11
CA ALA A 52 -20.45 -2.83 2.47
C ALA A 52 -20.22 -2.00 3.74
N THR A 53 -19.55 -2.59 4.71
CA THR A 53 -19.21 -1.91 5.97
C THR A 53 -17.84 -1.27 5.86
N SER A 54 -17.78 0.06 5.71
CA SER A 54 -16.52 0.81 5.66
C SER A 54 -15.98 1.15 7.05
N HIS A 55 -16.88 1.52 7.97
CA HIS A 55 -16.54 1.87 9.35
C HIS A 55 -17.43 1.06 10.29
N PRO A 56 -16.88 0.42 11.33
CA PRO A 56 -17.67 -0.37 12.29
C PRO A 56 -18.52 0.51 13.22
N ILE A 57 -18.32 1.83 13.18
CA ILE A 57 -19.06 2.82 13.97
C ILE A 57 -19.76 3.82 13.05
N PRO A 58 -20.89 4.42 13.47
CA PRO A 58 -21.55 5.46 12.70
C PRO A 58 -20.61 6.65 12.44
N LEU A 59 -20.46 6.99 11.16
CA LEU A 59 -19.71 8.16 10.75
C LEU A 59 -20.48 9.43 11.11
N ASN A 60 -19.74 10.42 11.61
CA ASN A 60 -20.22 11.78 11.79
C ASN A 60 -19.14 12.73 11.27
N ASN A 61 -19.53 13.93 10.86
CA ASN A 61 -18.58 14.93 10.40
C ASN A 61 -17.76 15.44 11.58
N VAL A 62 -16.45 15.11 11.61
CA VAL A 62 -15.51 15.61 12.60
C VAL A 62 -14.67 16.71 11.97
N PHE A 63 -15.00 17.96 12.27
CA PHE A 63 -14.26 19.12 11.78
C PHE A 63 -13.15 19.51 12.76
N ARG A 64 -12.03 20.00 12.21
CA ARG A 64 -10.97 20.67 12.97
C ARG A 64 -11.13 22.19 12.79
N PRO A 65 -10.99 23.01 13.84
CA PRO A 65 -10.91 24.46 13.69
C PRO A 65 -9.73 24.87 12.80
N ASP A 66 -9.87 25.99 12.09
CA ASP A 66 -8.82 26.59 11.27
C ASP A 66 -7.91 27.48 12.12
N VAL A 67 -7.04 26.84 12.89
CA VAL A 67 -6.08 27.51 13.79
C VAL A 67 -4.70 26.88 13.65
N VAL A 68 -3.65 27.69 13.77
CA VAL A 68 -2.26 27.21 13.72
C VAL A 68 -2.00 26.31 14.93
N GLY A 69 -1.57 25.08 14.67
CA GLY A 69 -1.18 24.12 15.71
C GLY A 69 0.31 24.18 16.05
N VAL A 70 0.71 23.41 17.06
CA VAL A 70 2.13 23.20 17.38
C VAL A 70 2.77 22.37 16.27
N THR A 71 3.88 22.86 15.71
CA THR A 71 4.65 22.17 14.68
C THR A 71 5.93 21.59 15.25
N LEU A 72 6.38 20.47 14.71
CA LEU A 72 7.70 19.93 15.00
C LEU A 72 8.80 20.90 14.56
N THR A 73 9.89 20.95 15.32
CA THR A 73 11.13 21.61 14.90
C THR A 73 11.78 20.86 13.74
N ARG A 74 12.63 21.55 12.97
CA ARG A 74 13.35 20.92 11.85
C ARG A 74 14.16 19.70 12.31
N ASP A 75 14.79 19.78 13.48
CA ASP A 75 15.62 18.71 14.01
C ASP A 75 14.77 17.49 14.39
N GLU A 76 13.59 17.69 14.99
CA GLU A 76 12.63 16.60 15.29
C GLU A 76 12.08 15.94 14.02
N VAL A 77 11.85 16.72 12.95
CA VAL A 77 11.38 16.19 11.66
C VAL A 77 12.45 15.29 11.02
N LEU A 78 13.72 15.68 11.10
CA LEU A 78 14.81 15.01 10.41
C LEU A 78 15.50 13.92 11.25
N GLN A 79 15.15 13.77 12.53
CA GLN A 79 15.82 12.85 13.45
C GLN A 79 15.88 11.39 12.97
N ASN A 80 14.88 10.95 12.19
CA ASN A 80 14.78 9.60 11.64
C ASN A 80 15.02 9.54 10.13
N ALA A 81 15.48 10.64 9.51
CA ALA A 81 15.77 10.67 8.09
C ALA A 81 16.95 9.73 7.80
N PRO A 82 16.78 8.69 6.95
CA PRO A 82 17.90 7.82 6.57
C PRO A 82 19.02 8.61 5.87
N ASP A 83 18.63 9.65 5.13
CA ASP A 83 19.56 10.57 4.49
C ASP A 83 19.04 12.02 4.55
N GLN A 84 19.91 12.95 4.96
CA GLN A 84 19.61 14.38 5.04
C GLN A 84 20.80 15.26 4.60
N ALA A 85 20.47 16.42 4.06
CA ALA A 85 21.45 17.46 3.69
C ALA A 85 20.81 18.83 3.83
N ASP A 86 21.56 19.83 4.30
CA ASP A 86 21.13 21.24 4.33
C ASP A 86 19.75 21.47 4.97
N GLY A 87 19.41 20.67 5.99
CA GLY A 87 18.12 20.72 6.69
C GLY A 87 16.95 20.18 5.85
N ARG A 88 17.18 19.23 4.95
CA ARG A 88 16.19 18.61 4.06
C ARG A 88 16.41 17.09 3.99
N PHE A 89 15.36 16.35 3.66
CA PHE A 89 15.49 14.95 3.25
C PHE A 89 16.22 14.89 1.91
N ARG A 90 17.30 14.12 1.84
CA ARG A 90 18.02 13.91 0.59
C ARG A 90 17.53 12.62 -0.05
N VAL A 91 17.14 12.70 -1.31
CA VAL A 91 16.68 11.56 -2.11
C VAL A 91 17.34 11.62 -3.49
N THR A 92 17.45 10.49 -4.16
CA THR A 92 17.86 10.45 -5.56
C THR A 92 16.88 11.23 -6.40
N ALA A 93 17.36 12.20 -7.18
CA ALA A 93 16.51 12.95 -8.09
C ALA A 93 15.94 12.02 -9.16
N ILE A 94 14.61 12.02 -9.30
CA ILE A 94 13.95 11.36 -10.43
C ILE A 94 13.99 12.35 -11.58
N LEU A 95 15.04 12.28 -12.39
CA LEU A 95 15.09 12.91 -13.71
C LEU A 95 14.42 11.91 -14.65
N GLY A 96 13.22 12.23 -15.13
CA GLY A 96 12.34 11.25 -15.77
C GLY A 96 12.97 10.50 -16.95
N GLU A 97 12.67 9.21 -17.04
CA GLU A 97 12.34 8.60 -18.32
C GLU A 97 10.85 8.28 -18.28
N GLU A 98 10.06 9.04 -19.05
CA GLU A 98 8.84 8.48 -19.64
C GLU A 98 9.27 7.35 -20.57
N ARG A 99 8.96 6.12 -20.19
CA ARG A 99 8.69 5.03 -21.12
C ARG A 99 7.60 4.13 -20.54
#